data_AF-A0A7K3D7B3-F1
#
_entry.id   AF-A0A7K3D7B3-F1
#
_cell.length_a   1.000
_cell.length_b   1.000
_cell.length_c   1.000
_cell.angle_alpha   90.00
_cell.angle_beta   90.00
_cell.angle_gamma   90.00
#
_symmetry.space_group_name_H-M   'P 1'
#
loop_
_entity.id
_entity.type
_entity.pdbx_description
1 polymer ?
#
loop_
_entity_poly.entity_id
_entity_poly.type
_entity_poly.pdbx_seq_one_letter_code
_entity_poly.pdbx_strand_id
1 'polypeptide(L)' 'VAVVGTELTVTAENPLPARSPASRPGGGHGLRGIADRARLLGGTADAGPRDGTWHLDVRLPLKDERVERQQ' A
#
# COMPACT_ATOMS: atom_id res chain seq x y z
N VAL A 1 -1.75 8.96 -4.50
CA VAL A 1 -1.02 8.07 -5.44
C VAL A 1 -0.08 8.92 -6.26
N ALA A 2 1.19 8.55 -6.38
CA ALA A 2 2.21 9.28 -7.11
C ALA A 2 3.15 8.31 -7.85
N VAL A 3 3.71 8.75 -8.98
CA VAL A 3 4.73 8.01 -9.74
C VAL A 3 5.95 8.91 -9.89
N VAL A 4 7.13 8.40 -9.52
CA VAL A 4 8.41 9.10 -9.66
C VAL A 4 9.42 8.14 -10.29
N GLY A 5 9.88 8.44 -11.49
CA GLY A 5 10.75 7.53 -12.26
C GLY A 5 10.07 6.17 -12.45
N THR A 6 10.70 5.12 -11.91
CA THR A 6 10.23 3.73 -11.94
C THR A 6 9.62 3.29 -10.61
N GLU A 7 9.13 4.20 -9.78
CA GLU A 7 8.50 3.87 -8.50
C GLU A 7 7.08 4.45 -8.43
N LEU A 8 6.13 3.61 -8.00
CA LEU A 8 4.76 3.99 -7.67
C LEU A 8 4.60 4.02 -6.15
N THR A 9 4.08 5.12 -5.64
CA THR A 9 3.69 5.27 -4.23
C THR A 9 2.19 5.43 -4.08
N VAL A 10 1.59 4.65 -3.18
CA VAL A 10 0.19 4.76 -2.77
C VAL A 10 0.18 5.03 -1.27
N THR A 11 -0.35 6.19 -0.88
CA THR A 11 -0.54 6.56 0.52
C THR A 11 -2.03 6.75 0.79
N ALA A 12 -2.50 6.23 1.91
CA ALA A 12 -3.83 6.46 2.44
C ALA A 12 -3.74 6.88 3.91
N GLU A 13 -4.39 7.98 4.27
CA GLU A 13 -4.35 8.57 5.60
C GLU A 13 -5.78 8.76 6.12
N ASN A 14 -6.02 8.34 7.35
CA ASN A 14 -7.32 8.50 8.00
C ASN A 14 -7.11 8.95 9.45
N PRO A 15 -7.97 9.80 10.03
CA PRO A 15 -7.91 10.09 11.46
C PRO A 15 -7.98 8.80 12.30
N LEU A 16 -7.20 8.75 13.38
CA LEU A 16 -7.36 7.65 14.34
C LEU A 16 -8.71 7.76 15.04
N PRO A 17 -9.50 6.68 15.12
CA PRO A 17 -10.75 6.71 15.84
C PRO A 17 -10.47 6.83 17.35
N ALA A 18 -11.32 7.58 18.07
CA ALA A 18 -11.20 7.76 19.52
C ALA A 18 -11.28 6.45 20.32
N ARG A 19 -11.82 5.39 19.72
CA ARG A 19 -11.85 4.03 20.26
C ARG A 19 -11.55 3.02 19.15
N SER A 20 -10.80 1.98 19.48
CA SER A 20 -10.56 0.86 18.56
C SER A 20 -11.89 0.26 18.09
N PRO A 21 -12.12 0.12 16.77
CA PRO A 21 -13.32 -0.51 16.26
C PRO A 21 -13.36 -1.97 16.67
N ALA A 22 -14.56 -2.49 16.95
CA ALA A 22 -14.74 -3.90 17.23
C ALA A 22 -14.31 -4.74 16.02
N SER A 23 -13.55 -5.82 16.26
CA SER A 23 -13.22 -6.79 15.22
C SER A 23 -14.50 -7.35 14.61
N ARG A 24 -14.65 -7.23 13.30
CA ARG A 24 -15.77 -7.81 12.56
C ARG A 24 -15.45 -9.26 12.20
N PRO A 25 -16.37 -10.22 12.36
CA PRO A 25 -16.18 -11.58 11.86
C PRO A 25 -15.85 -11.56 10.36
N GLY A 26 -14.78 -12.23 9.95
CA GLY A 26 -14.30 -12.26 8.55
C GLY A 26 -13.53 -11.01 8.08
N GLY A 27 -13.18 -10.10 9.00
CA GLY A 27 -12.31 -8.94 8.71
C GLY A 27 -10.82 -9.17 9.02
N GLY A 28 -9.99 -8.18 8.67
CA GLY A 28 -8.57 -8.14 9.08
C GLY A 28 -7.56 -8.69 8.07
N HIS A 29 -8.02 -9.25 6.95
CA HIS A 29 -7.14 -9.80 5.92
C HIS A 29 -6.62 -8.75 4.94
N GLY A 30 -7.25 -7.57 4.89
CA GLY A 30 -6.97 -6.54 3.88
C GLY A 30 -5.52 -6.07 3.89
N LEU A 31 -5.00 -5.67 5.06
CA LEU A 31 -3.63 -5.18 5.20
C LEU A 31 -2.60 -6.26 4.90
N ARG A 32 -2.83 -7.48 5.40
CA ARG A 32 -1.99 -8.64 5.08
C ARG A 32 -1.97 -8.91 3.57
N GLY A 33 -3.13 -8.93 2.92
CA GLY A 33 -3.22 -9.12 1.47
C GLY A 33 -2.55 -8.01 0.68
N ILE A 34 -2.57 -6.76 1.17
CA ILE A 34 -1.81 -5.65 0.57
C ILE A 34 -0.30 -5.91 0.70
N ALA A 35 0.18 -6.26 1.89
CA ALA A 35 1.59 -6.54 2.13
C ALA A 35 2.10 -7.72 1.29
N ASP A 36 1.31 -8.80 1.21
CA ASP A 36 1.63 -9.97 0.40
C ASP A 36 1.74 -9.60 -1.09
N ARG A 37 0.77 -8.84 -1.63
CA ARG A 37 0.81 -8.38 -3.03
C ARG A 37 1.97 -7.41 -3.30
N ALA A 38 2.23 -6.47 -2.40
CA ALA A 38 3.36 -5.56 -2.54
C ALA A 38 4.68 -6.34 -2.61
N ARG A 39 4.88 -7.30 -1.70
CA ARG A 39 6.05 -8.17 -1.69
C ARG A 39 6.18 -9.00 -2.98
N LEU A 40 5.08 -9.57 -3.48
CA LEU A 40 5.08 -10.33 -4.75
C LEU A 40 5.51 -9.47 -5.94
N LEU A 41 5.21 -8.18 -5.91
CA LEU A 41 5.63 -7.22 -6.94
C LEU A 41 7.02 -6.62 -6.68
N GLY A 42 7.76 -7.09 -5.68
CA GLY A 42 9.09 -6.57 -5.31
C GLY A 42 9.05 -5.23 -4.58
N GLY A 43 7.88 -4.83 -4.09
CA GLY A 43 7.66 -3.59 -3.34
C GLY A 43 7.54 -3.82 -1.83
N THR A 44 7.10 -2.76 -1.13
CA THR A 44 6.89 -2.74 0.32
C THR A 44 5.54 -2.13 0.66
N ALA A 45 4.97 -2.54 1.79
CA ALA A 45 3.80 -1.90 2.38
C ALA A 45 3.99 -1.79 3.90
N ASP A 46 3.72 -0.61 4.44
CA ASP A 46 3.70 -0.32 5.88
C ASP A 46 2.32 0.24 6.26
N ALA A 47 1.81 -0.14 7.42
CA ALA A 47 0.49 0.27 7.86
C ALA A 47 0.45 0.44 9.38
N GLY A 48 0.05 1.61 9.86
CA GLY A 48 0.04 1.90 11.29
C GLY A 48 -0.28 3.34 11.66
N PRO A 49 -0.42 3.63 12.97
CA PRO A 49 -0.59 4.98 13.47
C PRO A 49 0.71 5.80 13.34
N ARG A 50 0.59 7.05 12.88
CA ARG A 50 1.66 8.06 12.79
C ARG A 50 1.03 9.44 13.01
N ASP A 51 1.61 10.25 13.90
CA ASP A 51 1.20 11.66 14.09
C ASP A 51 -0.31 11.92 14.31
N GLY A 52 -1.02 11.00 14.98
CA GLY A 52 -2.46 11.12 15.25
C GLY A 52 -3.37 10.65 14.11
N THR A 53 -2.80 10.22 13.00
CA THR A 53 -3.49 9.62 11.85
C THR A 53 -3.05 8.17 11.68
N TRP A 54 -3.89 7.38 11.03
CA TRP A 54 -3.58 6.04 10.58
C TRP A 54 -3.12 6.12 9.12
N HIS A 55 -1.97 5.52 8.84
CA HIS A 55 -1.33 5.53 7.53
C HIS A 55 -1.26 4.13 6.93
N LEU A 56 -1.39 4.07 5.62
CA LEU A 56 -0.93 2.97 4.77
C LEU A 56 -0.03 3.56 3.71
N ASP A 57 1.21 3.09 3.64
CA ASP A 57 2.20 3.48 2.64
C ASP A 57 2.62 2.25 1.84
N VAL A 58 2.40 2.27 0.53
CA VAL A 58 2.81 1.21 -0.39
C VAL A 58 3.77 1.78 -1.41
N ARG A 59 4.91 1.11 -1.61
CA ARG A 59 5.91 1.43 -2.65
C ARG A 59 6.08 0.23 -3.56
N LEU A 60 5.89 0.42 -4.86
CA LEU A 60 6.02 -0.62 -5.86
C LEU A 60 7.02 -0.19 -6.94
N PRO A 61 7.99 -1.05 -7.31
CA PRO A 61 8.75 -0.82 -8.51
C PRO A 61 7.84 -0.97 -9.73
N LEU A 62 7.84 0.03 -10.60
CA LEU A 62 7.28 -0.05 -11.93
C LEU A 62 8.34 -0.66 -12.83
N LYS A 63 8.12 -1.88 -13.31
CA LYS A 63 8.92 -2.41 -14.42
C LYS A 63 8.61 -1.56 -15.64
N ASP A 64 9.66 -1.12 -16.32
CA ASP A 64 9.52 -0.40 -17.58
C ASP A 64 9.06 -1.39 -18.64
N GLU A 65 7.76 -1.63 -18.73
CA GLU A 65 7.13 -2.40 -19.81
C GLU A 65 6.78 -1.49 -20.99
N ARG A 66 7.60 -0.48 -21.28
CA ARG A 66 7.85 -0.11 -22.67
C ARG A 66 8.59 -1.27 -23.32
N VAL A 67 7.90 -2.40 -23.48
CA VAL A 67 8.25 -3.40 -24.47
C VAL A 67 8.34 -2.62 -25.77
N GLU A 68 9.55 -2.47 -26.29
CA GLU A 68 9.78 -2.17 -27.68
C GLU A 68 9.00 -3.21 -28.49
N ARG A 69 7.77 -2.85 -28.84
CA ARG A 69 7.15 -3.34 -30.06
C ARG A 69 7.89 -2.67 -31.21
N GLN A 70 9.15 -3.05 -31.40
CA GLN A 70 9.84 -2.99 -32.68
C GLN A 70 9.48 -4.31 -33.36
N GLN A 71 8.50 -4.23 -34.27
CA GLN A 71 8.69 -4.21 -35.72
C GLN A 71 8.76 -5.63 -36.27
#